data_AF-A0AAJ1RZX3-F1
#
_entry.id   AF-A0AAJ1RZX3-F1
#
_cell.length_a   1.000
_cell.length_b   1.000
_cell.length_c   1.000
_cell.angle_alpha   90.00
_cell.angle_beta   90.00
_cell.angle_gamma   90.00
#
_symmetry.space_group_name_H-M   'P 1'
#
loop_
_entity.id
_entity.type
_entity.pdbx_description
1 polymer ?
#
loop_
_entity_poly.entity_id
_entity_poly.type
_entity_poly.pdbx_seq_one_letter_code
_entity_poly.pdbx_strand_id
1 'polypeptide(L)'
;MSLLTIGQQFPAYQLTALIGGDLSQVDAQQPGDYFTTITSDDHPGKWRIVFFWPKDFTFVCPTEIAAFGKLNDEFEDRDAQVLGVSIDSEFVHFQWRAQHEDLKKLPFPMLSDIKRELSQATGVLNADGVADRVTFIVDPNNEIQFVSATAGSVGRNVDEVLRVLDALQSDELCACNWRKGDPTIDAGELLKASA
;
A
#
# COMPACT_ATOMS: atom_id res chain seq x y z
N MET A 1 16.50 10.07 6.92
CA MET A 1 15.62 11.10 6.33
C MET A 1 14.38 11.21 7.21
N SER A 2 13.66 12.33 7.16
CA SER A 2 12.32 12.41 7.76
C SER A 2 11.30 11.70 6.88
N LEU A 3 10.25 11.16 7.50
CA LEU A 3 9.12 10.57 6.79
C LEU A 3 8.51 11.59 5.82
N LEU A 4 8.22 11.16 4.58
CA LEU A 4 7.45 11.98 3.65
C LEU A 4 6.02 12.18 4.15
N THR A 5 5.44 13.32 3.83
CA THR A 5 4.13 13.76 4.34
C THR A 5 3.22 14.27 3.23
N ILE A 6 2.01 14.66 3.63
CA ILE A 6 0.93 15.12 2.77
C ILE A 6 1.39 16.27 1.86
N GLY A 7 1.03 16.22 0.58
CA GLY A 7 1.39 17.22 -0.43
C GLY A 7 2.78 17.03 -1.04
N GLN A 8 3.58 16.08 -0.55
CA GLN A 8 4.88 15.76 -1.15
C GLN A 8 4.73 14.70 -2.23
N GLN A 9 5.65 14.73 -3.20
CA GLN A 9 5.71 13.75 -4.28
C GLN A 9 6.27 12.42 -3.78
N PHE A 10 5.63 11.31 -4.13
CA PHE A 10 6.16 9.98 -3.82
C PHE A 10 7.42 9.72 -4.67
N PRO A 11 8.49 9.12 -4.12
CA PRO A 11 9.74 8.93 -4.86
C PRO A 11 9.54 8.01 -6.07
N ALA A 12 10.28 8.28 -7.15
CA ALA A 12 10.39 7.33 -8.25
C ALA A 12 11.09 6.05 -7.77
N TYR A 13 10.69 4.91 -8.33
CA TYR A 13 11.28 3.62 -8.04
C TYR A 13 11.24 2.71 -9.26
N GLN A 14 12.14 1.73 -9.27
CA GLN A 14 12.17 0.63 -10.23
C GLN A 14 12.66 -0.59 -9.47
N LEU A 15 11.73 -1.47 -9.08
CA LEU A 15 12.01 -2.59 -8.18
C LEU A 15 11.58 -3.90 -8.82
N THR A 16 12.33 -4.98 -8.56
CA THR A 16 11.85 -6.33 -8.84
C THR A 16 10.71 -6.65 -7.88
N ALA A 17 9.63 -7.20 -8.39
CA ALA A 17 8.47 -7.61 -7.61
C ALA A 17 8.09 -9.05 -7.92
N LEU A 18 7.64 -9.75 -6.89
CA LEU A 18 6.88 -10.99 -7.04
C LEU A 18 5.48 -10.65 -7.51
N ILE A 19 5.03 -11.26 -8.60
CA ILE A 19 3.70 -11.02 -9.19
C ILE A 19 2.58 -11.39 -8.22
N GLY A 20 1.45 -10.67 -8.29
CA GLY A 20 0.22 -11.03 -7.59
C GLY A 20 -0.47 -12.26 -8.19
N GLY A 21 -1.58 -12.68 -7.59
CA GLY A 21 -2.40 -13.83 -8.01
C GLY A 21 -2.01 -15.14 -7.31
N ASP A 22 -2.56 -16.26 -7.76
CA ASP A 22 -2.21 -17.58 -7.24
C ASP A 22 -0.93 -18.09 -7.91
N LEU A 23 0.18 -18.15 -7.16
CA LEU A 23 1.48 -18.59 -7.69
C LEU A 23 1.44 -20.03 -8.24
N SER A 24 0.51 -20.87 -7.78
CA SER A 24 0.37 -22.24 -8.30
C SER A 24 -0.26 -22.32 -9.70
N GLN A 25 -0.89 -21.22 -10.15
CA GLN A 25 -1.54 -21.11 -11.45
C GLN A 25 -0.67 -20.41 -12.49
N VAL A 26 0.54 -19.98 -12.11
CA VAL A 26 1.50 -19.37 -13.03
C VAL A 26 2.11 -20.48 -13.89
N ASP A 27 1.99 -20.36 -15.20
CA ASP A 27 2.65 -21.24 -16.17
C ASP A 27 4.14 -20.88 -16.28
N ALA A 28 4.88 -21.13 -15.19
CA ALA A 28 6.30 -20.80 -15.10
C ALA A 28 7.15 -21.85 -15.82
N GLN A 29 7.77 -21.43 -16.92
CA GLN A 29 8.75 -22.19 -17.69
C GLN A 29 10.17 -22.00 -17.16
N GLN A 30 10.41 -20.89 -16.46
CA GLN A 30 11.68 -20.52 -15.83
C GLN A 30 11.43 -19.76 -14.51
N PRO A 31 12.41 -19.74 -13.58
CA PRO A 31 12.25 -19.04 -12.29
C PRO A 31 11.88 -17.56 -12.43
N GLY A 32 12.31 -16.91 -13.52
CA GLY A 32 12.01 -15.51 -13.81
C GLY A 32 10.52 -15.21 -14.03
N ASP A 33 9.70 -16.20 -14.37
CA ASP A 33 8.29 -15.97 -14.74
C ASP A 33 7.40 -15.59 -13.54
N TYR A 34 7.90 -15.78 -12.31
CA TYR A 34 7.25 -15.31 -11.08
C TYR A 34 7.54 -13.84 -10.78
N PHE A 35 8.47 -13.22 -11.50
CA PHE A 35 8.98 -11.90 -11.17
C PHE A 35 8.76 -10.93 -12.32
N THR A 36 8.51 -9.68 -11.96
CA THR A 36 8.44 -8.57 -12.91
C THR A 36 9.19 -7.38 -12.35
N THR A 37 9.56 -6.43 -13.22
CA THR A 37 9.98 -5.10 -12.76
C THR A 37 8.74 -4.22 -12.65
N ILE A 38 8.59 -3.53 -11.52
CA ILE A 38 7.56 -2.49 -11.33
C ILE A 38 8.24 -1.14 -11.17
N THR A 39 7.78 -0.16 -11.93
CA THR A 39 8.20 1.22 -11.88
C THR A 39 7.13 2.13 -11.28
N SER A 40 7.51 3.34 -10.85
CA SER A 40 6.55 4.35 -10.42
C SER A 40 5.53 4.76 -11.49
N ASP A 41 5.81 4.46 -12.76
CA ASP A 41 5.01 4.91 -13.92
C ASP A 41 4.06 3.81 -14.44
N ASP A 42 4.12 2.59 -13.90
CA ASP A 42 3.37 1.42 -14.41
C ASP A 42 1.86 1.47 -14.10
N HIS A 43 1.42 2.41 -13.27
CA HIS A 43 0.03 2.55 -12.82
C HIS A 43 -0.54 3.94 -13.15
N PRO A 44 -0.54 4.36 -14.43
CA PRO A 44 -1.00 5.69 -14.81
C PRO A 44 -2.50 5.86 -14.54
N GLY A 45 -2.87 7.01 -13.98
CA GLY A 45 -4.28 7.33 -13.68
C GLY A 45 -4.85 6.62 -12.44
N LYS A 46 -4.08 5.72 -11.81
CA LYS A 46 -4.50 5.00 -10.61
C LYS A 46 -3.95 5.64 -9.34
N TRP A 47 -4.73 5.53 -8.27
CA TRP A 47 -4.23 5.72 -6.92
C TRP A 47 -3.27 4.57 -6.56
N ARG A 48 -2.29 4.81 -5.70
CA ARG A 48 -1.39 3.77 -5.20
C ARG A 48 -1.46 3.69 -3.68
N ILE A 49 -1.76 2.50 -3.18
CA ILE A 49 -1.74 2.16 -1.75
C ILE A 49 -0.43 1.44 -1.49
N VAL A 50 0.60 2.20 -1.09
CA VAL A 50 1.94 1.65 -0.87
C VAL A 50 2.14 1.40 0.60
N PHE A 51 2.33 0.15 0.98
CA PHE A 51 2.48 -0.22 2.38
C PHE A 51 3.79 -0.98 2.63
N PHE A 52 4.50 -0.53 3.65
CA PHE A 52 5.79 -1.08 4.05
C PHE A 52 5.63 -2.02 5.24
N TRP A 53 6.48 -3.04 5.33
CA TRP A 53 6.67 -3.81 6.55
C TRP A 53 8.15 -4.14 6.78
N PRO A 54 8.53 -4.52 8.03
CA PRO A 54 9.95 -4.62 8.36
C PRO A 54 10.64 -5.83 7.73
N LYS A 55 10.04 -7.03 7.88
CA LYS A 55 10.64 -8.31 7.47
C LYS A 55 9.56 -9.35 7.16
N ASP A 56 9.82 -10.15 6.14
CA ASP A 56 9.13 -11.39 5.85
C ASP A 56 9.34 -12.43 6.96
N PHE A 57 8.49 -13.46 7.00
CA PHE A 57 8.52 -14.53 8.02
C PHE A 57 8.39 -14.03 9.47
N THR A 58 7.65 -12.94 9.69
CA THR A 58 7.31 -12.42 11.02
C THR A 58 5.83 -12.60 11.35
N PHE A 59 5.44 -12.40 12.62
CA PHE A 59 4.14 -12.83 13.14
C PHE A 59 2.95 -11.90 12.84
N VAL A 60 3.18 -10.59 12.70
CA VAL A 60 2.12 -9.59 12.50
C VAL A 60 1.90 -9.29 11.02
N CYS A 61 2.96 -9.29 10.23
CA CYS A 61 2.89 -8.95 8.81
C CYS A 61 1.92 -9.83 7.98
N PRO A 62 1.80 -11.16 8.17
CA PRO A 62 0.97 -11.97 7.27
C PRO A 62 -0.52 -11.67 7.46
N THR A 63 -0.97 -11.28 8.65
CA THR A 63 -2.38 -10.93 8.88
C THR A 63 -2.75 -9.62 8.18
N GLU A 64 -1.85 -8.62 8.20
CA GLU A 64 -2.04 -7.34 7.52
C GLU A 64 -2.02 -7.50 6.00
N ILE A 65 -1.01 -8.22 5.50
CA ILE A 65 -0.82 -8.47 4.07
C ILE A 65 -2.03 -9.24 3.51
N ALA A 66 -2.51 -10.27 4.23
CA ALA A 66 -3.72 -11.00 3.85
C ALA A 66 -5.00 -10.15 3.93
N ALA A 67 -5.08 -9.20 4.88
CA ALA A 67 -6.22 -8.28 4.97
C ALA A 67 -6.28 -7.32 3.77
N PHE A 68 -5.14 -6.78 3.33
CA PHE A 68 -5.07 -6.07 2.05
C PHE A 68 -5.49 -6.95 0.88
N GLY A 69 -5.11 -8.23 0.90
CA GLY A 69 -5.47 -9.16 -0.17
C GLY A 69 -6.98 -9.42 -0.25
N LYS A 70 -7.66 -9.51 0.90
CA LYS A 70 -9.12 -9.70 0.98
C LYS A 70 -9.91 -8.48 0.50
N LEU A 71 -9.38 -7.29 0.71
CA LEU A 71 -10.02 -6.02 0.30
C LEU A 71 -9.48 -5.50 -1.04
N ASN A 72 -8.67 -6.28 -1.76
CA ASN A 72 -8.06 -5.83 -3.01
C ASN A 72 -9.11 -5.43 -4.05
N ASP A 73 -10.18 -6.21 -4.19
CA ASP A 73 -11.26 -5.91 -5.14
C ASP A 73 -11.91 -4.54 -4.84
N GLU A 74 -12.06 -4.18 -3.55
CA GLU A 74 -12.58 -2.87 -3.15
C GLU A 74 -11.63 -1.72 -3.52
N PHE A 75 -10.31 -1.95 -3.48
CA PHE A 75 -9.32 -0.99 -3.96
C PHE A 75 -9.35 -0.89 -5.50
N GLU A 76 -9.46 -2.02 -6.20
CA GLU A 76 -9.55 -2.04 -7.66
C GLU A 76 -10.79 -1.32 -8.19
N ASP A 77 -11.95 -1.49 -7.53
CA ASP A 77 -13.20 -0.79 -7.82
C ASP A 77 -13.09 0.75 -7.70
N ARG A 78 -12.01 1.23 -7.08
CA ARG A 78 -11.69 2.64 -6.84
C ARG A 78 -10.48 3.11 -7.64
N ASP A 79 -10.11 2.38 -8.70
CA ASP A 79 -8.93 2.67 -9.50
C ASP A 79 -7.65 2.78 -8.63
N ALA A 80 -7.55 1.98 -7.57
CA ALA A 80 -6.40 1.96 -6.67
C ALA A 80 -5.60 0.66 -6.80
N GLN A 81 -4.29 0.79 -6.95
CA GLN A 81 -3.34 -0.32 -6.95
C GLN A 81 -2.71 -0.47 -5.57
N VAL A 82 -2.87 -1.64 -4.96
CA VAL A 82 -2.15 -2.00 -3.75
C VAL A 82 -0.73 -2.47 -4.11
N LEU A 83 0.29 -1.97 -3.40
CA LEU A 83 1.70 -2.34 -3.56
C LEU A 83 2.31 -2.62 -2.19
N GLY A 84 2.74 -3.87 -1.99
CA GLY A 84 3.45 -4.25 -0.78
C GLY A 84 4.96 -4.08 -0.94
N VAL A 85 5.65 -3.51 0.04
CA VAL A 85 7.11 -3.29 -0.02
C VAL A 85 7.80 -3.76 1.27
N SER A 86 8.90 -4.50 1.12
CA SER A 86 9.89 -4.66 2.20
C SER A 86 11.31 -4.63 1.63
N ILE A 87 12.29 -4.72 2.53
CA ILE A 87 13.71 -4.79 2.17
C ILE A 87 14.19 -6.20 1.82
N ASP A 88 13.31 -7.20 1.91
CA ASP A 88 13.61 -8.60 1.59
C ASP A 88 13.77 -8.79 0.07
N SER A 89 14.49 -9.84 -0.35
CA SER A 89 14.61 -10.16 -1.78
C SER A 89 13.32 -10.74 -2.35
N GLU A 90 13.15 -10.65 -3.66
CA GLU A 90 12.06 -11.25 -4.42
C GLU A 90 11.95 -12.76 -4.18
N PHE A 91 13.08 -13.45 -3.97
CA PHE A 91 13.10 -14.87 -3.64
C PHE A 91 12.57 -15.18 -2.24
N VAL A 92 12.82 -14.29 -1.28
CA VAL A 92 12.27 -14.39 0.08
C VAL A 92 10.75 -14.19 0.03
N HIS A 93 10.27 -13.18 -0.71
CA HIS A 93 8.84 -13.00 -0.97
C HIS A 93 8.19 -14.25 -1.58
N PHE A 94 8.83 -14.83 -2.61
CA PHE A 94 8.33 -16.02 -3.28
C PHE A 94 8.22 -17.18 -2.29
N GLN A 95 9.28 -17.40 -1.53
CA GLN A 95 9.32 -18.50 -0.58
C GLN A 95 8.26 -18.34 0.51
N TRP A 96 8.05 -17.12 0.98
CA TRP A 96 7.06 -16.84 2.02
C TRP A 96 5.64 -17.04 1.53
N ARG A 97 5.31 -16.51 0.34
CA ARG A 97 4.00 -16.70 -0.30
C ARG A 97 3.72 -18.16 -0.66
N ALA A 98 4.73 -18.92 -1.09
CA ALA A 98 4.56 -20.33 -1.41
C ALA A 98 4.26 -21.18 -0.16
N GLN A 99 4.85 -20.84 0.99
CA GLN A 99 4.74 -21.64 2.22
C GLN A 99 3.60 -21.20 3.14
N HIS A 100 3.21 -19.93 3.13
CA HIS A 100 2.22 -19.40 4.07
C HIS A 100 0.82 -19.38 3.44
N GLU A 101 -0.13 -20.13 4.02
CA GLU A 101 -1.45 -20.36 3.41
C GLU A 101 -2.22 -19.07 3.09
N ASP A 102 -2.22 -18.11 4.01
CA ASP A 102 -2.90 -16.82 3.83
C ASP A 102 -2.30 -15.93 2.73
N LEU A 103 -1.07 -16.21 2.29
CA LEU A 103 -0.34 -15.39 1.30
C LEU A 103 -0.27 -16.04 -0.09
N LYS A 104 -0.66 -17.31 -0.22
CA LYS A 104 -0.57 -18.07 -1.49
C LYS A 104 -1.28 -17.36 -2.65
N LYS A 105 -2.45 -16.78 -2.37
CA LYS A 105 -3.35 -16.17 -3.37
C LYS A 105 -3.39 -14.64 -3.32
N LEU A 106 -2.34 -14.03 -2.78
CA LEU A 106 -2.27 -12.58 -2.65
C LEU A 106 -2.42 -11.90 -4.03
N PRO A 107 -3.41 -11.02 -4.23
CA PRO A 107 -3.75 -10.53 -5.58
C PRO A 107 -2.82 -9.43 -6.09
N PHE A 108 -2.03 -8.79 -5.22
CA PHE A 108 -1.17 -7.68 -5.57
C PHE A 108 0.34 -8.04 -5.52
N PRO A 109 1.22 -7.24 -6.15
CA PRO A 109 2.65 -7.54 -6.17
C PRO A 109 3.35 -7.17 -4.85
N MET A 110 4.42 -7.91 -4.54
CA MET A 110 5.35 -7.62 -3.44
C MET A 110 6.69 -7.16 -4.01
N LEU A 111 7.01 -5.88 -3.81
CA LEU A 111 8.21 -5.21 -4.31
C LEU A 111 9.37 -5.43 -3.34
N SER A 112 10.50 -5.85 -3.90
CA SER A 112 11.76 -6.01 -3.20
C SER A 112 12.57 -4.73 -3.26
N ASP A 113 12.64 -4.00 -2.14
CA ASP A 113 13.53 -2.85 -1.95
C ASP A 113 14.87 -3.30 -1.37
N ILE A 114 15.52 -4.27 -2.02
CA ILE A 114 16.76 -4.90 -1.53
C ILE A 114 17.91 -3.89 -1.34
N LYS A 115 17.92 -2.81 -2.14
CA LYS A 115 18.89 -1.71 -2.04
C LYS A 115 18.51 -0.67 -0.97
N ARG A 116 17.30 -0.75 -0.42
CA ARG A 116 16.73 0.16 0.59
C ARG A 116 16.56 1.59 0.09
N GLU A 117 16.61 1.81 -1.23
CA GLU A 117 16.60 3.12 -1.85
C GLU A 117 15.22 3.77 -1.69
N LEU A 118 14.15 3.00 -1.92
CA LEU A 118 12.78 3.50 -1.77
C LEU A 118 12.43 3.74 -0.30
N SER A 119 12.80 2.81 0.59
CA SER A 119 12.56 2.92 2.03
C SER A 119 13.30 4.13 2.62
N GLN A 120 14.52 4.37 2.15
CA GLN A 120 15.32 5.53 2.55
C GLN A 120 14.71 6.84 2.01
N ALA A 121 14.31 6.87 0.74
CA ALA A 121 13.75 8.06 0.07
C ALA A 121 12.39 8.48 0.64
N THR A 122 11.57 7.52 1.05
CA THR A 122 10.29 7.78 1.73
C THR A 122 10.44 8.13 3.20
N GLY A 123 11.64 7.92 3.77
CA GLY A 123 11.93 8.14 5.18
C GLY A 123 11.36 7.08 6.11
N VAL A 124 10.96 5.91 5.60
CA VAL A 124 10.45 4.78 6.40
C VAL A 124 11.56 3.87 6.92
N LEU A 125 12.78 3.95 6.37
CA LEU A 125 13.90 3.13 6.84
C LEU A 125 14.32 3.54 8.26
N ASN A 126 14.24 2.60 9.20
CA ASN A 126 14.57 2.84 10.60
C ASN A 126 16.02 2.47 10.94
N ALA A 127 16.40 2.69 12.21
CA ALA A 127 17.77 2.47 12.69
C ALA A 127 18.24 1.00 12.63
N ASP A 128 17.31 0.04 12.58
CA ASP A 128 17.61 -1.39 12.45
C ASP A 128 17.87 -1.80 10.98
N GLY A 129 17.78 -0.86 10.04
CA GLY A 129 18.01 -1.10 8.61
C GLY A 129 16.85 -1.77 7.89
N VAL A 130 15.64 -1.68 8.46
CA VAL A 130 14.39 -2.18 7.88
C VAL A 130 13.34 -1.08 7.79
N ALA A 131 12.28 -1.29 7.02
CA ALA A 131 11.19 -0.32 6.93
C ALA A 131 10.30 -0.37 8.19
N ASP A 132 9.90 0.79 8.69
CA ASP A 132 8.80 0.91 9.64
C ASP A 132 7.46 0.49 8.99
N ARG A 133 6.46 0.17 9.82
CA ARG A 133 5.11 -0.14 9.34
C ARG A 133 4.43 1.16 8.94
N VAL A 134 4.58 1.53 7.67
CA VAL A 134 4.02 2.75 7.11
C VAL A 134 3.10 2.44 5.94
N THR A 135 1.99 3.14 5.83
CA THR A 135 1.09 3.08 4.67
C THR A 135 0.95 4.47 4.08
N PHE A 136 1.12 4.57 2.76
CA PHE A 136 0.89 5.77 1.97
C PHE A 136 -0.32 5.56 1.05
N ILE A 137 -1.14 6.59 0.90
CA ILE A 137 -2.08 6.71 -0.22
C ILE A 137 -1.53 7.82 -1.10
N VAL A 138 -1.23 7.47 -2.35
CA VAL A 138 -0.67 8.37 -3.35
C VAL A 138 -1.68 8.53 -4.48
N ASP A 139 -1.95 9.76 -4.88
CA ASP A 139 -2.92 10.06 -5.92
C ASP A 139 -2.35 9.84 -7.35
N PRO A 140 -3.20 9.94 -8.39
CA PRO A 140 -2.76 9.82 -9.78
C PRO A 140 -1.74 10.89 -10.25
N ASN A 141 -1.59 12.00 -9.50
CA ASN A 141 -0.61 13.05 -9.75
C ASN A 141 0.70 12.83 -8.96
N ASN A 142 0.89 11.62 -8.41
CA ASN A 142 2.04 11.21 -7.61
C ASN A 142 2.18 11.96 -6.27
N GLU A 143 1.13 12.64 -5.81
CA GLU A 143 1.13 13.36 -4.53
C GLU A 143 0.63 12.47 -3.38
N ILE A 144 1.30 12.54 -2.24
CA ILE A 144 0.92 11.81 -1.03
C ILE A 144 -0.29 12.51 -0.40
N GLN A 145 -1.40 11.79 -0.29
CA GLN A 145 -2.65 12.27 0.32
C GLN A 145 -2.91 11.69 1.71
N PHE A 146 -2.22 10.61 2.07
CA PHE A 146 -2.26 10.03 3.41
C PHE A 146 -0.94 9.34 3.73
N VAL A 147 -0.52 9.46 4.99
CA VAL A 147 0.56 8.66 5.57
C VAL A 147 0.18 8.23 6.98
N SER A 148 0.37 6.95 7.30
CA SER A 148 0.17 6.42 8.65
C SER A 148 1.33 5.50 9.02
N ALA A 149 1.97 5.79 10.15
CA ALA A 149 3.12 5.05 10.67
C ALA A 149 2.78 4.45 12.04
N THR A 150 3.15 3.19 12.24
CA THR A 150 2.85 2.45 13.46
C THR A 150 4.10 1.76 14.01
N ALA A 151 4.34 1.91 15.32
CA ALA A 151 5.51 1.33 15.97
C ALA A 151 5.36 -0.17 16.28
N GLY A 152 6.48 -0.89 16.18
CA GLY A 152 6.62 -2.25 16.69
C GLY A 152 5.70 -3.28 16.02
N SER A 153 4.80 -3.85 16.82
CA SER A 153 3.97 -5.01 16.45
C SER A 153 2.47 -4.70 16.45
N VAL A 154 2.09 -3.41 16.41
CA VAL A 154 0.69 -3.03 16.26
C VAL A 154 0.30 -3.20 14.80
N GLY A 155 -0.74 -4.00 14.56
CA GLY A 155 -1.27 -4.25 13.22
C GLY A 155 -2.10 -3.08 12.70
N ARG A 156 -2.03 -2.85 11.40
CA ARG A 156 -2.82 -1.87 10.64
C ARG A 156 -4.29 -2.27 10.59
N ASN A 157 -5.14 -1.26 10.47
CA ASN A 157 -6.54 -1.42 10.11
C ASN A 157 -6.71 -1.10 8.61
N VAL A 158 -6.91 -2.14 7.79
CA VAL A 158 -7.05 -1.98 6.33
C VAL A 158 -8.37 -1.31 5.97
N ASP A 159 -9.43 -1.53 6.74
CA ASP A 159 -10.71 -0.84 6.56
C ASP A 159 -10.56 0.68 6.72
N GLU A 160 -9.65 1.15 7.60
CA GLU A 160 -9.39 2.58 7.73
C GLU A 160 -8.65 3.13 6.51
N VAL A 161 -7.72 2.37 5.92
CA VAL A 161 -7.04 2.77 4.68
C VAL A 161 -8.05 2.90 3.54
N LEU A 162 -8.97 1.93 3.41
CA LEU A 162 -10.06 1.99 2.44
C LEU A 162 -11.00 3.17 2.71
N ARG A 163 -11.42 3.39 3.96
CA ARG A 163 -12.29 4.51 4.34
C ARG A 163 -11.65 5.86 4.00
N VAL A 164 -10.36 6.04 4.24
CA VAL A 164 -9.63 7.26 3.89
C VAL A 164 -9.57 7.42 2.37
N LEU A 165 -9.30 6.36 1.62
CA LEU A 165 -9.34 6.40 0.15
C LEU A 165 -10.71 6.85 -0.36
N ASP A 166 -11.80 6.29 0.17
CA ASP A 166 -13.18 6.65 -0.21
C ASP A 166 -13.46 8.14 0.03
N ALA A 167 -12.99 8.66 1.17
CA ALA A 167 -13.15 10.06 1.51
C ALA A 167 -12.33 10.96 0.57
N LEU A 168 -11.07 10.59 0.30
CA LEU A 168 -10.17 11.34 -0.59
C LEU A 168 -10.69 11.41 -2.02
N GLN A 169 -11.37 10.37 -2.50
CA GLN A 169 -11.94 10.33 -3.85
C GLN A 169 -13.32 11.01 -3.96
N SER A 170 -13.95 11.36 -2.84
CA SER A 170 -15.28 11.96 -2.85
C SER A 170 -15.27 13.42 -3.29
N ASP A 171 -14.12 14.11 -3.22
CA ASP A 171 -13.95 15.56 -3.43
C ASP A 171 -14.87 16.45 -2.54
N GLU A 172 -15.46 15.87 -1.51
CA GLU A 172 -16.43 16.51 -0.61
C GLU A 172 -15.90 16.65 0.82
N LEU A 173 -16.54 17.51 1.62
CA LEU A 173 -16.19 17.63 3.04
C LEU A 173 -16.76 16.44 3.83
N CYS A 174 -15.93 15.42 4.02
CA CYS A 174 -16.25 14.26 4.85
C CYS A 174 -16.14 14.58 6.34
N ALA A 175 -17.21 14.30 7.10
CA ALA A 175 -17.21 14.43 8.55
C ALA A 175 -16.31 13.39 9.24
N CYS A 176 -16.08 13.55 10.55
CA CYS A 176 -15.37 12.55 11.35
C CYS A 176 -16.08 11.18 11.26
N ASN A 177 -15.30 10.10 11.07
CA ASN A 177 -15.78 8.72 10.88
C ASN A 177 -16.64 8.48 9.63
N TRP A 178 -16.64 9.40 8.66
CA TRP A 178 -17.39 9.23 7.41
C TRP A 178 -17.02 7.94 6.70
N ARG A 179 -18.03 7.22 6.24
CA ARG A 179 -17.96 6.04 5.36
C ARG A 179 -18.69 6.33 4.06
N LYS A 180 -18.34 5.59 3.01
CA LYS A 180 -19.04 5.68 1.72
C LYS A 180 -20.55 5.52 1.90
N GLY A 181 -21.29 6.54 1.46
CA GLY A 181 -22.75 6.63 1.59
C GLY A 181 -23.23 7.51 2.75
N ASP A 182 -22.36 7.93 3.66
CA ASP A 182 -22.70 8.91 4.70
C ASP A 182 -22.86 10.32 4.10
N PRO A 183 -23.68 11.19 4.72
CA PRO A 183 -23.84 12.57 4.26
C PRO A 183 -22.53 13.37 4.36
N THR A 184 -22.29 14.21 3.37
CA THR A 184 -21.17 15.17 3.34
C THR A 184 -21.60 16.51 3.92
N ILE A 185 -20.63 17.37 4.23
CA ILE A 185 -20.87 18.69 4.81
C ILE A 185 -20.91 19.75 3.69
N ASP A 186 -22.04 20.44 3.53
CA ASP A 186 -22.11 21.65 2.70
C ASP A 186 -21.71 22.88 3.54
N ALA A 187 -20.47 23.35 3.34
CA ALA A 187 -19.97 24.55 4.02
C ALA A 187 -20.77 25.81 3.67
N GLY A 188 -21.30 25.91 2.44
CA GLY A 188 -22.10 27.04 2.00
C GLY A 188 -23.45 27.10 2.71
N GLU A 189 -24.11 25.96 2.95
CA GLU A 189 -25.33 25.89 3.74
C GLU A 189 -25.06 26.20 5.23
N LEU A 190 -24.00 25.65 5.81
CA LEU A 190 -23.65 25.91 7.22
C LEU A 190 -23.36 27.38 7.48
N LEU A 191 -22.64 28.04 6.58
CA LEU A 191 -22.33 29.46 6.69
C LEU A 191 -23.59 30.33 6.53
N LYS A 192 -24.52 29.96 5.64
CA LYS A 192 -25.82 30.65 5.49
C LYS A 192 -26.73 30.47 6.71
N ALA A 193 -26.72 29.29 7.34
CA ALA A 193 -27.52 29.02 8.53
C ALA A 193 -26.99 29.73 9.79
N SER A 194 -25.75 30.21 9.75
CA SER A 194 -25.07 30.88 10.86
C SER A 194 -25.02 32.42 10.72
N ALA A 195 -25.58 32.96 9.64
CA ALA A 195 -25.67 34.40 9.35
C ALA A 195 -27.07 34.94 9.67
#